data_AF-A0A4Q3URU5-F1
#
_entry.id   AF-A0A4Q3URU5-F1
#
_cell.length_a   1.000
_cell.length_b   1.000
_cell.length_c   1.000
_cell.angle_alpha   90.00
_cell.angle_beta   90.00
_cell.angle_gamma   90.00
#
_symmetry.space_group_name_H-M   'P 1'
#
loop_
_entity.id
_entity.type
_entity.pdbx_description
1 polymer ?
#
loop_
_entity_poly.entity_id
_entity_poly.type
_entity_poly.pdbx_seq_one_letter_code
_entity_poly.pdbx_strand_id
1 'polypeptide(L)' 'MPNHYDILGVKHDATTDAIRRAFRRQAKSLHPDKDSGTEAAMVRLNEAYDTLKDPQRRKVYDAT' A
#
# COMPACT_ATOMS: atom_id res chain seq x y z
N MET A 1 5.20 -8.91 -10.86
CA MET A 1 4.87 -7.53 -10.42
C MET A 1 4.79 -7.54 -8.91
N PRO A 2 5.31 -6.53 -8.20
CA PRO A 2 5.13 -6.45 -6.74
C PRO A 2 3.63 -6.39 -6.41
N ASN A 3 3.17 -7.23 -5.49
CA ASN A 3 1.78 -7.25 -5.07
C ASN A 3 1.45 -6.01 -4.24
N HIS A 4 0.16 -5.72 -4.05
CA HIS A 4 -0.26 -4.57 -3.25
C HIS A 4 0.26 -4.65 -1.80
N TYR A 5 0.39 -5.86 -1.26
CA TYR A 5 0.99 -6.14 0.05
C TYR A 5 2.49 -5.78 0.09
N ASP A 6 3.24 -6.16 -0.95
CA ASP A 6 4.67 -5.83 -1.08
C ASP A 6 4.87 -4.32 -1.24
N ILE A 7 4.00 -3.67 -2.02
CA ILE A 7 4.00 -2.22 -2.21
C ILE A 7 3.81 -1.53 -0.86
N LEU A 8 2.88 -1.98 -0.03
CA LEU A 8 2.64 -1.44 1.31
C LEU A 8 3.68 -1.89 2.35
N GLY A 9 4.51 -2.89 2.05
CA GLY A 9 5.45 -3.50 2.98
C GLY A 9 4.74 -4.20 4.15
N VAL A 10 3.62 -4.86 3.88
CA VAL A 10 2.83 -5.62 4.83
C VAL A 10 2.68 -7.07 4.37
N LYS A 11 2.38 -7.97 5.30
CA LYS A 11 2.07 -9.36 4.98
C LYS A 11 0.64 -9.50 4.45
N HIS A 12 0.37 -10.59 3.75
CA HIS A 12 -0.98 -10.92 3.25
C HIS A 12 -2.00 -11.16 4.38
N ASP A 13 -1.55 -11.49 5.60
CA ASP A 13 -2.38 -11.62 6.80
C ASP A 13 -2.60 -10.29 7.53
N ALA A 14 -2.08 -9.18 7.02
CA ALA A 14 -2.16 -7.89 7.68
C ALA A 14 -3.61 -7.44 7.86
N THR A 15 -3.90 -6.92 9.05
CA THR A 15 -5.19 -6.31 9.35
C THR A 15 -5.35 -4.97 8.62
N THR A 16 -6.58 -4.52 8.42
CA THR A 16 -6.87 -3.20 7.81
C THR A 16 -6.17 -2.06 8.55
N ASP A 17 -6.02 -2.20 9.86
CA ASP A 17 -5.30 -1.22 10.67
C ASP A 17 -3.77 -1.24 10.42
N ALA A 18 -3.18 -2.43 10.26
CA ALA A 18 -1.78 -2.57 9.86
C ALA A 18 -1.53 -1.97 8.46
N ILE A 19 -2.45 -2.20 7.50
CA ILE A 19 -2.42 -1.62 6.16
C ILE A 19 -2.45 -0.08 6.24
N ARG A 20 -3.37 0.49 7.05
CA ARG A 20 -3.44 1.95 7.29
C ARG A 20 -2.16 2.51 7.90
N ARG A 21 -1.57 1.82 8.87
CA ARG A 21 -0.31 2.25 9.51
C ARG A 21 0.85 2.21 8.53
N ALA A 22 0.96 1.15 7.73
CA ALA A 22 2.00 0.98 6.75
C ALA A 22 1.93 2.04 5.64
N PHE A 23 0.73 2.30 5.09
CA PHE A 23 0.48 3.37 4.14
C PHE A 23 1.01 4.72 4.64
N ARG A 24 0.63 5.12 5.87
CA ARG A 24 1.09 6.38 6.46
C ARG A 24 2.60 6.45 6.64
N ARG A 25 3.24 5.35 7.05
CA ARG A 25 4.70 5.27 7.22
C ARG A 25 5.41 5.43 5.89
N GLN A 26 4.90 4.77 4.85
CA GLN A 26 5.52 4.75 3.54
C GLN A 26 5.27 6.03 2.76
N ALA A 27 4.08 6.63 2.86
CA ALA A 27 3.78 7.96 2.33
C ALA A 27 4.71 9.03 2.91
N LYS A 28 5.04 8.96 4.20
CA LYS A 28 6.06 9.82 4.84
C LYS A 28 7.48 9.53 4.34
N SER A 29 7.76 8.29 3.93
CA SER A 29 9.07 7.90 3.40
C SER A 29 9.27 8.30 1.94
N LEU A 30 8.17 8.35 1.17
CA LEU A 30 8.12 8.76 -0.24
C LEU A 30 7.85 10.26 -0.41
N HIS A 31 7.84 11.04 0.68
CA HIS A 31 7.62 12.48 0.63
C HIS A 31 8.73 13.16 -0.19
N PRO A 32 8.43 14.16 -1.04
CA PRO A 32 9.40 14.80 -1.95
C PRO A 32 10.58 15.50 -1.24
N ASP A 33 10.47 15.81 0.05
CA ASP A 33 11.62 16.26 0.88
C ASP A 33 12.68 15.17 1.08
N LYS A 34 12.31 13.90 0.90
CA LYS A 34 13.25 12.80 0.84
C LYS A 34 13.47 12.49 -0.64
N ASP A 35 14.72 12.61 -1.07
CA ASP A 35 15.30 12.26 -2.40
C ASP A 35 15.00 10.83 -2.91
N SER A 36 14.07 10.10 -2.29
CA SER A 36 13.78 8.68 -2.49
C SER A 36 12.38 8.41 -3.07
N GLY A 37 11.51 9.42 -3.12
CA GLY A 37 10.12 9.27 -3.55
C GLY A 37 9.90 9.66 -5.00
N THR A 38 9.68 8.70 -5.89
CA THR A 38 9.16 8.98 -7.24
C THR A 38 7.63 9.08 -7.19
N GLU A 39 7.05 9.99 -7.97
CA GLU A 39 5.60 10.15 -8.10
C GLU A 39 4.91 8.81 -8.43
N ALA A 40 5.54 8.01 -9.29
CA ALA A 40 5.11 6.65 -9.62
C ALA A 40 5.02 5.70 -8.41
N ALA A 41 5.94 5.79 -7.45
CA ALA A 41 5.89 4.98 -6.23
C ALA A 41 4.71 5.40 -5.33
N MET A 42 4.42 6.70 -5.28
CA MET A 42 3.31 7.25 -4.49
C MET A 42 1.94 6.88 -5.10
N VAL A 43 1.83 6.89 -6.44
CA VAL A 43 0.66 6.38 -7.16
C VAL A 43 0.40 4.91 -6.85
N ARG A 44 1.43 4.05 -6.99
CA ARG A 44 1.32 2.62 -6.67
C ARG A 44 0.93 2.37 -5.21
N LEU A 45 1.48 3.16 -4.28
CA LEU A 45 1.14 3.09 -2.87
C LEU A 45 -0.33 3.43 -2.61
N ASN A 46 -0.85 4.45 -3.27
CA ASN A 46 -2.26 4.83 -3.18
C ASN A 46 -3.19 3.76 -3.76
N GLU A 47 -2.87 3.20 -4.93
CA GLU A 47 -3.63 2.09 -5.54
C GLU A 47 -3.65 0.87 -4.63
N ALA A 48 -2.48 0.50 -4.10
CA ALA A 48 -2.34 -0.63 -3.17
C ALA A 48 -3.22 -0.44 -1.93
N TYR A 49 -3.18 0.76 -1.33
CA TYR A 49 -4.00 1.09 -0.18
C TYR A 49 -5.49 1.15 -0.52
N ASP A 50 -5.89 1.68 -1.66
CA ASP A 50 -7.31 1.82 -2.03
C ASP A 50 -8.01 0.48 -2.19
N THR A 51 -7.30 -0.52 -2.73
CA THR A 51 -7.79 -1.90 -2.86
C THR A 51 -7.75 -2.64 -1.52
N LEU A 52 -6.67 -2.52 -0.75
CA LEU A 52 -6.48 -3.32 0.48
C LEU A 52 -7.20 -2.75 1.72
N LYS A 53 -7.52 -1.45 1.74
CA LYS A 53 -8.25 -0.82 2.86
C LYS A 53 -9.71 -1.30 2.93
N ASP A 54 -10.28 -1.69 1.80
CA ASP A 54 -11.66 -2.15 1.68
C ASP A 54 -11.68 -3.68 1.71
N PRO A 55 -12.30 -4.31 2.72
CA PRO A 55 -12.37 -5.75 2.83
C PRO A 55 -13.01 -6.44 1.62
N GLN A 56 -13.95 -5.78 0.95
CA GLN A 56 -14.65 -6.33 -0.22
C GLN A 56 -13.76 -6.28 -1.46
N ARG A 57 -13.09 -5.14 -1.70
CA ARG A 57 -12.13 -5.01 -2.82
C ARG A 57 -10.90 -5.89 -2.61
N ARG A 58 -10.42 -6.00 -1.36
CA ARG A 58 -9.35 -6.92 -0.97
C ARG A 58 -9.72 -8.37 -1.25
N LYS A 59 -10.93 -8.80 -0.89
CA LYS A 59 -11.38 -10.17 -1.21
C LYS A 59 -11.40 -10.46 -2.70
N VAL A 60 -11.83 -9.49 -3.52
CA VAL A 60 -11.80 -9.64 -4.98
C VAL A 60 -10.35 -9.72 -5.47
N TYR A 61 -9.47 -8.85 -4.98
CA TYR A 61 -8.05 -8.85 -5.30
C TYR A 61 -7.37 -10.18 -4.91
N ASP A 62 -7.62 -10.68 -3.70
CA ASP A 62 -7.08 -11.94 -3.18
C ASP A 62 -7.65 -13.17 -3.89
N ALA A 63 -8.79 -13.04 -4.58
CA ALA A 63 -9.41 -14.10 -5.37
C ALA A 63 -8.95 -14.13 -6.84
N THR A 64 -8.04 -13.23 -7.24
CA THR A 64 -7.49 -13.13 -8.60
C THR A 64 -6.04 -13.63 -8.63
#